data_AF-A0A832LRI3-F1
#
_entry.id   AF-A0A832LRI3-F1
#
_cell.length_a   1.000
_cell.length_b   1.000
_cell.length_c   1.000
_cell.angle_alpha   90.00
_cell.angle_beta   90.00
_cell.angle_gamma   90.00
#
_symmetry.space_group_name_H-M   'P 1'
#
loop_
_entity.id
_entity.type
_entity.pdbx_description
1 polymer ?
#
loop_
_entity_poly.entity_id
_entity_poly.type
_entity_poly.pdbx_seq_one_letter_code
_entity_poly.pdbx_strand_id
1 'polypeptide(L)'
;MTRRRENSGLLMPRRMSVRPGFTFVEVMFAVIIMGIGFILIAAIFPYAIRQTQSAVEDTTGAAIARMMMGTLQPLAGESLLPSTGGVVRSFRAAAYPDPYLRVRGSLVLSGDPRFAWVPMYRRADGESFAQVIVIGAQVRTRDAFQTWLDTRRYPNDASGDPPATLEPRELTATFAAGATEADPDTVRFSGASDMIDSGAFLVVADDPAAGRTNGLIYRVGNRIDASAFELQPGYDIGPAAPAPGTVKVLALGRGWRDPTNPGDYDGAVMDICAYTTFLRVN
;
A
#
# COMPACT_ATOMS: atom_id res chain seq x y z
N MET A 1 -26.23 101.97 -4.56
CA MET A 1 -24.75 101.95 -4.62
C MET A 1 -24.27 101.02 -3.51
N THR A 2 -24.03 99.73 -3.80
CA THR A 2 -23.50 98.78 -2.81
C THR A 2 -22.88 97.59 -3.56
N ARG A 3 -21.54 97.53 -3.54
CA ARG A 3 -20.71 96.58 -4.30
C ARG A 3 -20.67 95.19 -3.64
N ARG A 4 -20.96 94.17 -4.45
CA ARG A 4 -20.74 92.74 -4.21
C ARG A 4 -19.23 92.44 -4.29
N ARG A 5 -18.63 91.83 -3.26
CA ARG A 5 -17.27 91.26 -3.29
C ARG A 5 -17.39 89.73 -3.26
N GLU A 6 -16.94 89.10 -4.33
CA GLU A 6 -16.72 87.65 -4.43
C GLU A 6 -15.40 87.31 -3.71
N ASN A 7 -15.48 86.48 -2.67
CA ASN A 7 -14.32 85.87 -2.04
C ASN A 7 -13.99 84.56 -2.77
N SER A 8 -13.05 84.66 -3.72
CA SER A 8 -12.33 83.51 -4.27
C SER A 8 -11.48 82.88 -3.16
N GLY A 9 -12.06 81.90 -2.46
CA GLY A 9 -11.35 81.03 -1.53
C GLY A 9 -10.37 80.16 -2.28
N LEU A 10 -9.09 80.56 -2.28
CA LEU A 10 -7.95 79.77 -2.71
C LEU A 10 -7.96 78.40 -1.99
N LEU A 11 -8.18 77.33 -2.75
CA LEU A 11 -7.92 75.96 -2.31
C LEU A 11 -6.43 75.81 -2.03
N MET A 12 -6.06 75.74 -0.75
CA MET A 12 -4.70 75.42 -0.32
C MET A 12 -4.31 74.02 -0.84
N PRO A 13 -3.17 73.86 -1.53
CA PRO A 13 -2.69 72.56 -1.94
C PRO A 13 -2.33 71.74 -0.70
N ARG A 14 -3.04 70.63 -0.51
CA ARG A 14 -2.78 69.64 0.55
C ARG A 14 -1.36 69.11 0.35
N ARG A 15 -0.40 69.57 1.16
CA ARG A 15 0.97 69.05 1.17
C ARG A 15 0.91 67.53 1.31
N MET A 16 1.26 66.83 0.25
CA MET A 16 1.41 65.38 0.29
C MET A 16 2.56 65.08 1.24
N SER A 17 2.23 64.56 2.42
CA SER A 17 3.20 64.01 3.36
C SER A 17 3.98 62.92 2.62
N VAL A 18 5.25 63.18 2.35
CA VAL A 18 6.16 62.17 1.83
C VAL A 18 6.36 61.16 2.94
N ARG A 19 5.90 59.93 2.72
CA ARG A 19 6.12 58.83 3.66
C ARG A 19 7.63 58.53 3.69
N PRO A 20 8.28 58.45 4.88
CA PRO A 20 9.68 58.06 4.97
C PRO A 20 9.86 56.64 4.43
N GLY A 21 10.99 56.38 3.75
CA GLY A 21 11.34 55.06 3.24
C GLY A 21 11.71 54.07 4.35
N PHE A 22 11.78 52.79 4.02
CA PHE A 22 12.19 51.72 4.94
C PHE A 22 13.67 51.81 5.30
N THR A 23 13.99 51.56 6.57
CA THR A 23 15.36 51.44 7.06
C THR A 23 15.96 50.09 6.65
N PHE A 24 17.30 50.03 6.57
CA PHE A 24 18.01 48.78 6.27
C PHE A 24 17.65 47.65 7.25
N VAL A 25 17.48 47.98 8.53
CA VAL A 25 17.09 47.01 9.56
C VAL A 25 15.68 46.46 9.31
N GLU A 26 14.72 47.28 8.92
CA GLU A 26 13.37 46.82 8.56
C GLU A 26 13.40 45.88 7.35
N VAL A 27 14.21 46.20 6.33
CA VAL A 27 14.37 45.34 5.15
C VAL A 27 15.02 44.00 5.54
N MET A 28 16.07 44.02 6.36
CA MET A 28 16.72 42.80 6.84
C MET A 28 15.77 41.95 7.69
N PHE A 29 14.98 42.56 8.56
CA PHE A 29 13.99 41.86 9.37
C PHE A 29 12.89 41.22 8.50
N ALA A 30 12.38 41.96 7.51
CA ALA A 30 11.40 41.45 6.57
C ALA A 30 11.94 40.25 5.77
N VAL A 31 13.20 40.31 5.32
CA VAL A 31 13.85 39.20 4.60
C VAL A 31 14.05 37.98 5.48
N ILE A 32 14.45 38.15 6.75
CA ILE A 32 14.63 37.05 7.69
C ILE A 32 13.29 36.36 7.98
N ILE A 33 12.23 37.13 8.26
CA ILE A 33 10.89 36.56 8.49
C ILE A 33 10.38 35.86 7.24
N MET A 34 10.54 36.47 6.07
CA MET A 34 10.13 35.87 4.81
C MET A 34 10.90 34.56 4.55
N GLY A 35 12.21 34.54 4.79
CA GLY A 35 13.06 33.35 4.63
C GLY A 35 12.64 32.20 5.54
N ILE A 36 12.44 32.48 6.83
CA ILE A 36 11.97 31.47 7.80
C ILE A 36 10.57 30.98 7.42
N GLY A 37 9.67 31.88 7.02
CA GLY A 37 8.32 31.53 6.58
C GLY A 37 8.31 30.58 5.38
N PHE A 38 9.15 30.85 4.37
CA PHE A 38 9.26 29.98 3.19
C PHE A 38 9.82 28.59 3.54
N ILE A 39 10.82 28.50 4.42
CA ILE A 39 11.39 27.22 4.84
C ILE A 39 10.35 26.38 5.61
N LEU A 40 9.58 27.01 6.50
CA LEU A 40 8.51 26.33 7.25
C LEU A 40 7.42 25.78 6.32
N ILE A 41 7.00 26.55 5.31
CA ILE A 41 6.01 26.10 4.33
C ILE A 41 6.59 24.97 3.45
N ALA A 42 7.85 25.07 3.04
CA ALA A 42 8.50 24.01 2.27
C ALA A 42 8.60 22.70 3.06
N ALA A 43 8.78 22.77 4.38
CA ALA A 43 8.87 21.60 5.25
C ALA A 43 7.52 20.90 5.49
N ILE A 44 6.38 21.62 5.51
CA ILE A 44 5.07 21.03 5.81
C ILE A 44 4.42 20.32 4.61
N PHE A 45 4.70 20.78 3.38
CA PHE A 45 4.07 20.22 2.18
C PHE A 45 4.34 18.74 1.93
N PRO A 46 5.58 18.22 2.05
CA PRO A 46 5.82 16.79 1.85
C PRO A 46 5.03 15.91 2.81
N TYR A 47 4.87 16.34 4.07
CA TYR A 47 4.11 15.60 5.07
C TYR A 47 2.62 15.59 4.74
N ALA A 48 2.04 16.75 4.41
CA ALA A 48 0.64 16.87 4.04
C ALA A 48 0.30 16.04 2.78
N ILE A 49 1.21 15.97 1.80
CA ILE A 49 1.04 15.15 0.60
C ILE A 49 0.99 13.66 0.96
N ARG A 50 1.91 13.17 1.80
CA ARG A 50 1.91 11.76 2.24
C ARG A 50 0.66 11.42 3.03
N GLN A 51 0.22 12.31 3.90
CA GLN A 51 -1.01 12.11 4.67
C GLN A 51 -2.25 12.06 3.76
N THR A 52 -2.32 12.94 2.76
CA THR A 52 -3.43 12.95 1.79
C THR A 52 -3.41 11.68 0.94
N GLN A 53 -2.23 11.22 0.51
CA GLN A 53 -2.08 9.95 -0.21
C GLN A 53 -2.57 8.77 0.65
N SER A 54 -2.13 8.68 1.91
CA SER A 54 -2.58 7.63 2.84
C SER A 54 -4.10 7.63 3.01
N ALA A 55 -4.73 8.80 3.16
CA ALA A 55 -6.19 8.89 3.30
C ALA A 55 -6.93 8.43 2.02
N VAL A 56 -6.38 8.72 0.84
CA VAL A 56 -6.93 8.24 -0.44
C VAL A 56 -6.77 6.72 -0.56
N GLU A 57 -5.62 6.19 -0.16
CA GLU A 57 -5.33 4.76 -0.16
C GLU A 57 -6.27 3.99 0.80
N ASP A 58 -6.55 4.54 1.98
CA ASP A 58 -7.48 3.95 2.96
C ASP A 58 -8.92 3.91 2.43
N THR A 59 -9.40 5.03 1.87
CA THR A 59 -10.76 5.12 1.33
C THR A 59 -10.97 4.22 0.13
N THR A 60 -9.98 4.18 -0.78
CA THR A 60 -9.98 3.28 -1.95
C THR A 60 -9.92 1.83 -1.50
N GLY A 61 -9.05 1.51 -0.54
CA GLY A 61 -8.92 0.17 0.02
C GLY A 61 -10.22 -0.33 0.65
N ALA A 62 -10.92 0.51 1.41
CA ALA A 62 -12.19 0.13 2.02
C ALA A 62 -13.30 -0.10 0.98
N ALA A 63 -13.25 0.61 -0.15
CA ALA A 63 -14.15 0.34 -1.28
C ALA A 63 -13.84 -1.02 -1.94
N ILE A 64 -12.55 -1.31 -2.19
CA ILE A 64 -12.09 -2.59 -2.74
C ILE A 64 -12.52 -3.76 -1.82
N ALA A 65 -12.30 -3.65 -0.52
CA ALA A 65 -12.65 -4.69 0.45
C ALA A 65 -14.16 -4.98 0.46
N ARG A 66 -15.01 -3.95 0.43
CA ARG A 66 -16.48 -4.13 0.38
C ARG A 66 -16.94 -4.81 -0.90
N MET A 67 -16.39 -4.41 -2.04
CA MET A 67 -16.70 -5.03 -3.32
C MET A 67 -16.29 -6.50 -3.33
N MET A 68 -15.09 -6.82 -2.85
CA MET A 68 -14.59 -8.19 -2.72
C MET A 68 -15.53 -9.05 -1.87
N MET A 69 -15.99 -8.54 -0.72
CA MET A 69 -16.93 -9.26 0.14
C MET A 69 -18.22 -9.62 -0.60
N GLY A 70 -18.76 -8.69 -1.39
CA GLY A 70 -19.93 -8.94 -2.23
C GLY A 70 -19.71 -10.04 -3.27
N THR A 71 -18.48 -10.16 -3.79
CA THR A 71 -18.11 -11.19 -4.76
C THR A 71 -17.84 -12.55 -4.11
N LEU A 72 -17.16 -12.60 -2.96
CA LEU A 72 -16.77 -13.85 -2.31
C LEU A 72 -17.89 -14.49 -1.49
N GLN A 73 -18.73 -13.70 -0.81
CA GLN A 73 -19.76 -14.24 0.10
C GLN A 73 -20.74 -15.22 -0.59
N PRO A 74 -21.22 -14.98 -1.83
CA PRO A 74 -22.08 -15.94 -2.53
C PRO A 74 -21.34 -17.22 -2.97
N LEU A 75 -20.01 -17.15 -3.10
CA LEU A 75 -19.18 -18.26 -3.55
C LEU A 75 -18.56 -19.05 -2.38
N ALA A 76 -18.67 -18.55 -1.15
CA ALA A 76 -18.07 -19.09 0.07
C ALA A 76 -18.73 -20.41 0.52
N GLY A 77 -18.51 -21.47 -0.24
CA GLY A 77 -18.81 -22.85 0.15
C GLY A 77 -17.54 -23.69 0.30
N GLU A 78 -17.69 -24.91 0.79
CA GLU A 78 -16.58 -25.86 1.04
C GLU A 78 -15.69 -26.07 -0.19
N SER A 79 -16.27 -26.01 -1.39
CA SER A 79 -15.52 -26.14 -2.65
C SER A 79 -14.59 -24.95 -2.96
N LEU A 80 -14.91 -23.74 -2.49
CA LEU A 80 -14.06 -22.57 -2.72
C LEU A 80 -13.05 -22.38 -1.58
N LEU A 81 -13.49 -22.62 -0.35
CA LEU A 81 -12.72 -22.36 0.87
C LEU A 81 -12.58 -23.65 1.69
N PRO A 82 -11.96 -24.72 1.15
CA PRO A 82 -11.74 -25.94 1.91
C PRO A 82 -10.89 -25.67 3.15
N SER A 83 -10.91 -26.60 4.11
CA SER A 83 -9.96 -26.49 5.23
C SER A 83 -8.51 -26.45 4.73
N THR A 84 -7.71 -25.61 5.39
CA THR A 84 -6.28 -25.42 5.10
C THR A 84 -5.39 -25.90 6.24
N GLY A 85 -5.97 -26.48 7.30
CA GLY A 85 -5.25 -26.79 8.54
C GLY A 85 -4.71 -25.55 9.25
N GLY A 86 -5.30 -24.38 9.01
CA GLY A 86 -4.86 -23.09 9.56
C GLY A 86 -3.69 -22.40 8.81
N VAL A 87 -3.21 -22.99 7.71
CA VAL A 87 -2.19 -22.39 6.82
C VAL A 87 -2.87 -21.37 5.88
N VAL A 88 -2.25 -20.21 5.65
CA VAL A 88 -2.77 -19.27 4.64
C VAL A 88 -2.44 -19.80 3.26
N ARG A 89 -3.47 -19.93 2.42
CA ARG A 89 -3.36 -20.35 1.04
C ARG A 89 -3.79 -19.22 0.12
N SER A 90 -3.13 -19.12 -1.03
CA SER A 90 -3.69 -18.38 -2.14
C SER A 90 -4.89 -19.15 -2.71
N PHE A 91 -5.81 -18.46 -3.38
CA PHE A 91 -6.95 -19.10 -4.04
C PHE A 91 -6.54 -20.05 -5.16
N ARG A 92 -5.27 -20.03 -5.57
CA ARG A 92 -4.71 -20.90 -6.60
C ARG A 92 -3.95 -22.11 -6.05
N ALA A 93 -3.88 -22.27 -4.72
CA ALA A 93 -3.27 -23.46 -4.13
C ALA A 93 -3.96 -24.72 -4.69
N ALA A 94 -3.17 -25.77 -4.96
CA ALA A 94 -3.43 -26.92 -5.86
C ALA A 94 -4.66 -27.82 -5.58
N ALA A 95 -5.66 -27.35 -4.83
CA ALA A 95 -6.93 -28.03 -4.67
C ALA A 95 -7.77 -27.88 -5.96
N TYR A 96 -8.09 -29.02 -6.57
CA TYR A 96 -9.00 -29.10 -7.72
C TYR A 96 -10.45 -29.24 -7.22
N PRO A 97 -11.44 -28.52 -7.81
CA PRO A 97 -11.34 -27.52 -8.86
C PRO A 97 -10.74 -26.20 -8.36
N ASP A 98 -9.90 -25.55 -9.19
CA ASP A 98 -9.13 -24.36 -8.83
C ASP A 98 -10.05 -23.17 -8.43
N PRO A 99 -10.11 -22.82 -7.13
CA PRO A 99 -10.89 -21.68 -6.63
C PRO A 99 -10.54 -20.38 -7.35
N TYR A 100 -9.30 -20.25 -7.81
CA TYR A 100 -8.81 -19.10 -8.55
C TYR A 100 -9.60 -18.86 -9.84
N LEU A 101 -9.95 -19.91 -10.59
CA LEU A 101 -10.69 -19.76 -11.85
C LEU A 101 -12.07 -19.12 -11.67
N ARG A 102 -12.67 -19.29 -10.49
CA ARG A 102 -13.98 -18.71 -10.14
C ARG A 102 -13.88 -17.23 -9.82
N VAL A 103 -12.78 -16.80 -9.20
CA VAL A 103 -12.60 -15.41 -8.74
C VAL A 103 -11.78 -14.56 -9.71
N ARG A 104 -10.95 -15.16 -10.58
CA ARG A 104 -9.99 -14.45 -11.43
C ARG A 104 -10.62 -13.38 -12.31
N GLY A 105 -11.83 -13.63 -12.82
CA GLY A 105 -12.55 -12.68 -13.68
C GLY A 105 -12.98 -11.40 -12.96
N SER A 106 -12.97 -11.42 -11.62
CA SER A 106 -13.38 -10.30 -10.78
C SER A 106 -12.21 -9.64 -10.02
N LEU A 107 -10.98 -10.12 -10.17
CA LEU A 107 -9.81 -9.57 -9.44
C LEU A 107 -9.50 -8.14 -9.86
N VAL A 108 -9.71 -7.79 -11.14
CA VAL A 108 -9.57 -6.43 -11.64
C VAL A 108 -10.90 -5.70 -11.50
N LEU A 109 -10.87 -4.49 -10.95
CA LEU A 109 -12.08 -3.69 -10.76
C LEU A 109 -12.63 -3.24 -12.13
N SER A 110 -13.86 -3.63 -12.45
CA SER A 110 -14.49 -3.24 -13.71
C SER A 110 -14.78 -1.74 -13.81
N GLY A 111 -15.02 -1.07 -12.68
CA GLY A 111 -15.24 0.37 -12.61
C GLY A 111 -13.98 1.22 -12.72
N ASP A 112 -12.82 0.67 -12.33
CA ASP A 112 -11.52 1.32 -12.48
C ASP A 112 -10.43 0.23 -12.57
N PRO A 113 -10.02 -0.16 -13.79
CA PRO A 113 -9.09 -1.27 -13.99
C PRO A 113 -7.66 -0.95 -13.55
N ARG A 114 -7.40 0.26 -13.02
CA ARG A 114 -6.14 0.57 -12.34
C ARG A 114 -6.02 -0.15 -11.00
N PHE A 115 -7.14 -0.57 -10.44
CA PHE A 115 -7.19 -1.26 -9.16
C PHE A 115 -7.53 -2.74 -9.35
N ALA A 116 -6.94 -3.56 -8.51
CA ALA A 116 -7.22 -4.97 -8.40
C ALA A 116 -7.21 -5.40 -6.93
N TRP A 117 -7.62 -6.62 -6.66
CA TRP A 117 -7.51 -7.25 -5.35
C TRP A 117 -7.00 -8.67 -5.50
N VAL A 118 -6.24 -9.10 -4.49
CA VAL A 118 -5.63 -10.43 -4.45
C VAL A 118 -6.08 -11.11 -3.15
N PRO A 119 -6.95 -12.12 -3.23
CA PRO A 119 -7.45 -12.80 -2.05
C PRO A 119 -6.54 -13.96 -1.65
N MET A 120 -6.43 -14.13 -0.35
CA MET A 120 -5.84 -15.25 0.35
C MET A 120 -6.79 -15.67 1.46
N TYR A 121 -6.70 -16.90 1.93
CA TYR A 121 -7.54 -17.33 3.03
C TYR A 121 -6.83 -18.38 3.89
N ARG A 122 -7.27 -18.49 5.14
CA ARG A 122 -7.00 -19.65 5.99
C ARG A 122 -8.29 -20.09 6.66
N ARG A 123 -8.36 -21.38 6.90
CA ARG A 123 -9.45 -22.04 7.61
C ARG A 123 -8.90 -23.25 8.36
N ALA A 124 -9.22 -23.34 9.65
CA ALA A 124 -8.85 -24.51 10.46
C ALA A 124 -9.84 -25.65 10.23
N ASP A 125 -9.42 -26.88 10.57
CA ASP A 125 -10.24 -28.07 10.37
C ASP A 125 -11.52 -28.02 11.19
N GLY A 126 -12.66 -28.28 10.54
CA GLY A 126 -13.98 -28.27 11.18
C GLY A 126 -14.59 -26.88 11.43
N GLU A 127 -13.86 -25.79 11.15
CA GLU A 127 -14.38 -24.44 11.34
C GLU A 127 -15.44 -24.08 10.29
N SER A 128 -16.49 -23.37 10.70
CA SER A 128 -17.51 -22.84 9.77
C SER A 128 -17.15 -21.46 9.20
N PHE A 129 -16.03 -20.88 9.63
CA PHE A 129 -15.56 -19.57 9.18
C PHE A 129 -14.17 -19.69 8.58
N ALA A 130 -13.97 -19.03 7.44
CA ALA A 130 -12.66 -18.82 6.84
C ALA A 130 -12.22 -17.38 7.10
N GLN A 131 -10.99 -17.19 7.58
CA GLN A 131 -10.35 -15.88 7.59
C GLN A 131 -9.86 -15.57 6.18
N VAL A 132 -10.38 -14.51 5.58
CA VAL A 132 -9.99 -14.04 4.26
C VAL A 132 -9.14 -12.79 4.42
N ILE A 133 -7.99 -12.80 3.76
CA ILE A 133 -7.01 -11.71 3.74
C ILE A 133 -6.96 -11.19 2.31
N VAL A 134 -7.12 -9.89 2.13
CA VAL A 134 -7.20 -9.28 0.81
C VAL A 134 -6.24 -8.13 0.72
N ILE A 135 -5.38 -8.18 -0.29
CA ILE A 135 -4.48 -7.08 -0.63
C ILE A 135 -5.10 -6.33 -1.81
N GLY A 136 -5.29 -5.03 -1.65
CA GLY A 136 -5.63 -4.13 -2.73
C GLY A 136 -4.37 -3.70 -3.47
N ALA A 137 -4.39 -3.80 -4.78
CA ALA A 137 -3.27 -3.45 -5.66
C ALA A 137 -3.67 -2.33 -6.63
N GLN A 138 -2.74 -1.41 -6.90
CA GLN A 138 -2.80 -0.40 -7.94
C GLN A 138 -1.69 -0.66 -8.94
N VAL A 139 -2.03 -0.64 -10.22
CA VAL A 139 -1.01 -0.67 -11.27
C VAL A 139 -0.20 0.64 -11.23
N ARG A 140 1.14 0.51 -11.11
CA ARG A 140 2.06 1.66 -11.07
C ARG A 140 2.90 1.79 -12.34
N THR A 141 2.98 0.74 -13.15
CA THR A 141 3.87 0.63 -14.33
C THR A 141 3.15 0.81 -15.66
N ARG A 142 1.82 0.77 -15.66
CA ARG A 142 0.95 0.85 -16.85
C ARG A 142 -0.32 1.63 -16.53
N ASP A 143 -1.11 1.92 -17.56
CA ASP A 143 -2.37 2.65 -17.42
C ASP A 143 -3.48 1.87 -16.71
N ALA A 144 -3.48 0.53 -16.81
CA ALA A 144 -4.49 -0.36 -16.23
C ALA A 144 -3.96 -1.79 -16.13
N PHE A 145 -4.52 -2.57 -15.19
CA PHE A 145 -4.42 -4.03 -15.26
C PHE A 145 -5.22 -4.55 -16.45
N GLN A 146 -4.72 -5.62 -17.06
CA GLN A 146 -5.37 -6.35 -18.13
C GLN A 146 -5.74 -7.74 -17.61
N THR A 147 -7.04 -8.00 -17.45
CA THR A 147 -7.52 -9.25 -16.83
C THR A 147 -6.89 -10.50 -17.43
N TRP A 148 -6.80 -10.59 -18.77
CA TRP A 148 -6.21 -11.74 -19.44
C TRP A 148 -4.73 -11.96 -19.14
N LEU A 149 -3.99 -10.86 -18.97
CA LEU A 149 -2.54 -10.87 -18.86
C LEU A 149 -2.08 -10.99 -17.40
N ASP A 150 -2.73 -10.23 -16.51
CA ASP A 150 -2.31 -10.11 -15.10
C ASP A 150 -2.88 -11.19 -14.19
N THR A 151 -3.89 -11.94 -14.65
CA THR A 151 -4.50 -13.05 -13.90
C THR A 151 -4.16 -14.43 -14.47
N ARG A 152 -3.30 -14.51 -15.50
CA ARG A 152 -2.93 -15.78 -16.13
C ARG A 152 -1.45 -16.06 -15.96
N ARG A 153 -1.09 -17.33 -15.73
CA ARG A 153 0.33 -17.74 -15.73
C ARG A 153 0.80 -17.98 -17.16
N TYR A 154 2.04 -17.60 -17.44
CA TYR A 154 2.66 -17.77 -18.74
C TYR A 154 3.81 -18.79 -18.65
N PRO A 155 3.99 -19.71 -19.62
CA PRO A 155 3.12 -20.03 -20.76
C PRO A 155 2.20 -21.22 -20.47
N ASN A 156 0.93 -20.93 -20.11
CA ASN A 156 -0.20 -21.87 -20.06
C ASN A 156 -0.41 -22.71 -18.79
N ASP A 157 -0.63 -22.03 -17.67
CA ASP A 157 -1.25 -22.58 -16.45
C ASP A 157 -0.69 -23.94 -15.99
N ALA A 158 0.55 -24.26 -16.36
CA ALA A 158 1.22 -25.50 -16.01
C ALA A 158 1.82 -25.37 -14.61
N SER A 159 1.91 -26.50 -13.90
CA SER A 159 2.63 -26.56 -12.63
C SER A 159 4.11 -26.26 -12.87
N GLY A 160 4.57 -25.09 -12.43
CA GLY A 160 5.94 -24.61 -12.65
C GLY A 160 6.02 -23.27 -13.38
N ASP A 161 4.93 -22.80 -13.97
CA ASP A 161 4.91 -21.50 -14.62
C ASP A 161 5.08 -20.36 -13.60
N PRO A 162 5.83 -19.30 -13.94
CA PRO A 162 5.93 -18.09 -13.13
C PRO A 162 4.54 -17.55 -12.79
N PRO A 163 4.27 -17.24 -11.51
CA PRO A 163 2.95 -16.80 -11.07
C PRO A 163 2.54 -15.50 -11.76
N ALA A 164 1.22 -15.32 -11.90
CA ALA A 164 0.65 -14.13 -12.54
C ALA A 164 0.97 -12.86 -11.73
N THR A 165 0.84 -11.69 -12.35
CA THR A 165 1.06 -10.40 -11.68
C THR A 165 0.19 -10.25 -10.42
N LEU A 166 -1.09 -10.62 -10.51
CA LEU A 166 -2.07 -10.55 -9.42
C LEU A 166 -2.16 -11.88 -8.64
N GLU A 167 -1.05 -12.60 -8.54
CA GLU A 167 -0.96 -13.82 -7.78
C GLU A 167 0.13 -13.69 -6.71
N PRO A 168 -0.18 -13.98 -5.44
CA PRO A 168 0.79 -13.87 -4.38
C PRO A 168 1.80 -15.00 -4.51
N ARG A 169 3.05 -14.72 -4.13
CA ARG A 169 4.18 -15.62 -4.32
C ARG A 169 4.61 -16.19 -2.99
N GLU A 170 4.73 -17.50 -2.93
CA GLU A 170 5.29 -18.17 -1.76
C GLU A 170 6.80 -17.94 -1.73
N LEU A 171 7.25 -17.24 -0.70
CA LEU A 171 8.65 -17.02 -0.38
C LEU A 171 8.94 -17.62 0.99
N THR A 172 10.21 -17.92 1.26
CA THR A 172 10.66 -18.19 2.63
C THR A 172 11.34 -16.95 3.16
N ALA A 173 10.89 -16.48 4.31
CA ALA A 173 11.36 -15.26 4.95
C ALA A 173 11.74 -15.55 6.41
N THR A 174 12.82 -14.93 6.86
CA THR A 174 13.27 -14.99 8.25
C THR A 174 13.08 -13.60 8.87
N PHE A 175 12.22 -13.55 9.87
CA PHE A 175 11.92 -12.35 10.64
C PHE A 175 12.82 -12.28 11.87
N ALA A 176 13.39 -11.11 12.12
CA ALA A 176 14.19 -10.84 13.30
C ALA A 176 13.76 -9.51 13.92
N ALA A 177 13.42 -9.55 15.21
CA ALA A 177 13.16 -8.34 15.97
C ALA A 177 14.46 -7.54 16.18
N GLY A 178 14.35 -6.22 16.25
CA GLY A 178 15.45 -5.34 16.63
C GLY A 178 16.03 -5.73 17.99
N ALA A 179 17.34 -5.52 18.18
CA ALA A 179 17.99 -5.81 19.46
C ALA A 179 17.52 -4.87 20.59
N THR A 180 17.12 -3.66 20.21
CA THR A 180 16.53 -2.64 21.08
C THR A 180 15.29 -2.04 20.41
N GLU A 181 14.46 -1.30 21.16
CA GLU A 181 13.30 -0.58 20.60
C GLU A 181 13.68 0.49 19.55
N ALA A 182 14.95 0.89 19.51
CA ALA A 182 15.47 1.84 18.52
C ALA A 182 15.92 1.15 17.22
N ASP A 183 16.19 -0.17 17.28
CA ASP A 183 16.62 -0.92 16.12
C ASP A 183 15.39 -1.38 15.32
N PRO A 184 15.39 -1.21 13.98
CA PRO A 184 14.27 -1.65 13.18
C PRO A 184 14.19 -3.18 13.15
N ASP A 185 12.97 -3.70 13.15
CA ASP A 185 12.73 -5.10 12.85
C ASP A 185 13.07 -5.37 11.38
N THR A 186 13.57 -6.58 11.10
CA THR A 186 14.06 -6.93 9.77
C THR A 186 13.42 -8.21 9.26
N VAL A 187 13.36 -8.31 7.94
CA VAL A 187 12.96 -9.51 7.22
C VAL A 187 14.00 -9.83 6.15
N ARG A 188 14.44 -11.08 6.11
CA ARG A 188 15.41 -11.60 5.12
C ARG A 188 14.79 -12.74 4.31
N PHE A 189 14.84 -12.64 2.99
CA PHE A 189 14.29 -13.64 2.08
C PHE A 189 15.36 -14.64 1.62
N SER A 190 14.99 -15.91 1.55
CA SER A 190 15.79 -16.92 0.84
C SER A 190 15.23 -17.11 -0.57
N GLY A 191 15.75 -16.35 -1.52
CA GLY A 191 15.41 -16.42 -2.95
C GLY A 191 14.46 -15.33 -3.46
N ALA A 192 14.45 -15.15 -4.78
CA ALA A 192 13.54 -14.31 -5.57
C ALA A 192 13.22 -12.91 -4.99
N SER A 193 14.20 -12.23 -4.39
CA SER A 193 14.01 -10.93 -3.75
C SER A 193 13.78 -9.77 -4.73
N ASP A 194 14.00 -9.98 -6.02
CA ASP A 194 13.79 -8.95 -7.05
C ASP A 194 12.33 -8.54 -7.22
N MET A 195 11.39 -9.40 -6.81
CA MET A 195 9.96 -9.08 -6.79
C MET A 195 9.57 -8.19 -5.60
N ILE A 196 10.39 -8.17 -4.54
CA ILE A 196 10.10 -7.48 -3.29
C ILE A 196 10.83 -6.16 -3.27
N ASP A 197 10.10 -5.14 -2.86
CA ASP A 197 10.65 -3.81 -2.62
C ASP A 197 9.86 -3.11 -1.51
N SER A 198 10.33 -1.93 -1.12
CA SER A 198 9.67 -1.10 -0.12
C SER A 198 8.20 -0.89 -0.47
N GLY A 199 7.33 -1.15 0.50
CA GLY A 199 5.87 -1.04 0.41
C GLY A 199 5.12 -2.35 0.20
N ALA A 200 5.81 -3.46 -0.13
CA ALA A 200 5.21 -4.78 -0.33
C ALA A 200 4.56 -5.35 0.93
N PHE A 201 3.42 -6.03 0.79
CA PHE A 201 2.82 -6.79 1.89
C PHE A 201 3.33 -8.23 1.91
N LEU A 202 3.60 -8.71 3.12
CA LEU A 202 3.93 -10.09 3.41
C LEU A 202 2.84 -10.65 4.32
N VAL A 203 2.22 -11.76 3.90
CA VAL A 203 1.28 -12.49 4.74
C VAL A 203 1.95 -13.79 5.18
N VAL A 204 2.07 -14.01 6.49
CA VAL A 204 2.64 -15.27 7.00
C VAL A 204 1.73 -16.42 6.63
N ALA A 205 2.25 -17.34 5.83
CA ALA A 205 1.49 -18.41 5.23
C ALA A 205 1.54 -19.67 6.08
N ASP A 206 2.75 -20.12 6.39
CA ASP A 206 3.02 -21.36 7.11
C ASP A 206 4.12 -21.14 8.14
N ASP A 207 3.69 -20.98 9.39
CA ASP A 207 4.52 -20.93 10.58
C ASP A 207 4.63 -22.34 11.19
N PRO A 208 5.83 -22.96 11.15
CA PRO A 208 6.02 -24.31 11.69
C PRO A 208 5.86 -24.37 13.21
N ALA A 209 5.87 -23.24 13.93
CA ALA A 209 5.69 -23.16 15.38
C ALA A 209 4.19 -23.16 15.78
N ALA A 210 3.45 -24.16 15.29
CA ALA A 210 2.01 -24.35 15.51
C ALA A 210 1.08 -23.34 14.84
N GLY A 211 1.54 -22.66 13.78
CA GLY A 211 0.71 -21.75 12.99
C GLY A 211 0.25 -20.49 13.74
N ARG A 212 0.93 -20.12 14.82
CA ARG A 212 0.52 -19.02 15.72
C ARG A 212 0.56 -17.68 14.99
N THR A 213 1.52 -17.51 14.08
CA THR A 213 1.67 -16.27 13.30
C THR A 213 0.99 -16.33 11.94
N ASN A 214 0.33 -17.44 11.57
CA ASN A 214 -0.35 -17.53 10.27
C ASN A 214 -1.40 -16.41 10.13
N GLY A 215 -1.42 -15.76 8.97
CA GLY A 215 -2.32 -14.65 8.67
C GLY A 215 -1.91 -13.30 9.26
N LEU A 216 -0.78 -13.20 9.97
CA LEU A 216 -0.18 -11.89 10.28
C LEU A 216 0.30 -11.22 8.99
N ILE A 217 0.11 -9.91 8.93
CA ILE A 217 0.42 -9.09 7.76
C ILE A 217 1.52 -8.11 8.16
N TYR A 218 2.62 -8.14 7.42
CA TYR A 218 3.73 -7.21 7.56
C TYR A 218 3.87 -6.37 6.31
N ARG A 219 4.48 -5.20 6.44
CA ARG A 219 4.80 -4.33 5.31
C ARG A 219 6.30 -4.07 5.24
N VAL A 220 6.86 -4.29 4.06
CA VAL A 220 8.30 -4.12 3.80
C VAL A 220 8.63 -2.63 3.78
N GLY A 221 9.67 -2.24 4.53
CA GLY A 221 10.23 -0.90 4.58
C GLY A 221 11.49 -0.78 3.73
N ASN A 222 12.49 -0.06 4.25
CA ASN A 222 13.72 0.23 3.49
C ASN A 222 14.53 -1.04 3.22
N ARG A 223 15.15 -1.08 2.04
CA ARG A 223 16.07 -2.17 1.68
C ARG A 223 17.41 -1.99 2.41
N ILE A 224 17.86 -3.03 3.09
CA ILE A 224 19.17 -3.11 3.77
C ILE A 224 20.20 -3.69 2.80
N ASP A 225 19.88 -4.82 2.18
CA ASP A 225 20.70 -5.50 1.17
C ASP A 225 19.82 -6.14 0.08
N ALA A 226 20.39 -6.91 -0.85
CA ALA A 226 19.65 -7.53 -1.95
C ALA A 226 18.52 -8.48 -1.50
N SER A 227 18.60 -8.99 -0.27
CA SER A 227 17.71 -10.01 0.30
C SER A 227 17.06 -9.60 1.61
N ALA A 228 17.49 -8.48 2.22
CA ALA A 228 17.05 -8.04 3.55
C ALA A 228 16.47 -6.63 3.51
N PHE A 229 15.40 -6.45 4.28
CA PHE A 229 14.66 -5.22 4.40
C PHE A 229 14.32 -4.95 5.86
N GLU A 230 14.18 -3.68 6.21
CA GLU A 230 13.51 -3.25 7.42
C GLU A 230 12.01 -3.48 7.26
N LEU A 231 11.29 -3.67 8.37
CA LEU A 231 9.82 -3.59 8.38
C LEU A 231 9.40 -2.12 8.48
N GLN A 232 8.28 -1.77 7.85
CA GLN A 232 7.75 -0.42 7.95
C GLN A 232 7.26 -0.14 9.38
N PRO A 233 7.53 1.05 9.96
CA PRO A 233 7.03 1.40 11.28
C PRO A 233 5.51 1.20 11.40
N GLY A 234 5.06 0.59 12.51
CA GLY A 234 3.67 0.19 12.75
C GLY A 234 3.31 -1.21 12.22
N TYR A 235 4.21 -1.83 11.45
CA TYR A 235 4.18 -3.24 11.08
C TYR A 235 5.38 -4.00 11.70
N ASP A 236 5.87 -3.51 12.83
CA ASP A 236 6.88 -4.16 13.65
C ASP A 236 6.30 -5.40 14.35
N ILE A 237 7.17 -6.36 14.64
CA ILE A 237 6.90 -7.58 15.41
C ILE A 237 6.49 -7.20 16.84
N GLY A 238 6.98 -6.06 17.34
CA GLY A 238 6.66 -5.56 18.66
C GLY A 238 7.28 -6.41 19.79
N PRO A 239 7.52 -5.83 20.98
CA PRO A 239 8.26 -6.51 22.05
C PRO A 239 7.50 -7.70 22.68
N ALA A 240 6.17 -7.74 22.52
CA ALA A 240 5.30 -8.74 23.14
C ALA A 240 4.85 -9.85 22.16
N ALA A 241 5.02 -9.66 20.84
CA ALA A 241 4.63 -10.70 19.89
C ALA A 241 5.84 -11.61 19.60
N PRO A 242 5.62 -12.93 19.51
CA PRO A 242 6.68 -13.84 19.09
C PRO A 242 7.06 -13.51 17.64
N ALA A 243 8.34 -13.23 17.40
CA ALA A 243 8.87 -13.16 16.05
C ALA A 243 8.55 -14.47 15.31
N PRO A 244 8.01 -14.43 14.09
CA PRO A 244 7.72 -15.65 13.33
C PRO A 244 8.93 -16.57 13.12
N GLY A 245 10.15 -16.02 13.18
CA GLY A 245 11.36 -16.77 12.82
C GLY A 245 11.41 -17.02 11.31
N THR A 246 11.85 -18.20 10.89
CA THR A 246 11.85 -18.61 9.48
C THR A 246 10.52 -19.27 9.10
N VAL A 247 9.73 -18.59 8.27
CA VAL A 247 8.38 -18.99 7.86
C VAL A 247 8.19 -18.87 6.36
N LYS A 248 7.16 -19.54 5.84
CA LYS A 248 6.68 -19.25 4.49
C LYS A 248 5.78 -18.04 4.51
N VAL A 249 5.94 -17.14 3.55
CA VAL A 249 5.10 -15.96 3.37
C VAL A 249 4.51 -15.95 1.97
N LEU A 250 3.29 -15.44 1.86
CA LEU A 250 2.69 -15.04 0.61
C LEU A 250 2.96 -13.55 0.43
N ALA A 251 3.82 -13.21 -0.53
CA ALA A 251 4.17 -11.85 -0.84
C ALA A 251 3.44 -11.37 -2.09
N LEU A 252 2.91 -10.14 -2.01
CA LEU A 252 2.52 -9.37 -3.18
C LEU A 252 3.51 -8.20 -3.29
N GLY A 253 3.95 -7.88 -4.51
CA GLY A 253 5.11 -7.03 -4.70
C GLY A 253 5.07 -6.29 -6.01
N ARG A 254 6.23 -6.19 -6.66
CA ARG A 254 6.34 -5.61 -8.00
C ARG A 254 5.68 -6.51 -9.04
N GLY A 255 5.09 -5.88 -10.05
CA GLY A 255 4.57 -6.58 -11.22
C GLY A 255 5.70 -7.01 -12.16
N TRP A 256 5.41 -7.96 -13.05
CA TRP A 256 6.30 -8.25 -14.16
C TRP A 256 6.46 -7.03 -15.06
N ARG A 257 7.69 -6.80 -15.52
CA ARG A 257 7.99 -5.78 -16.54
C ARG A 257 7.25 -6.07 -17.83
N ASP A 258 7.38 -7.32 -18.29
CA ASP A 258 6.62 -7.88 -19.39
C ASP A 258 5.89 -9.12 -18.88
N PRO A 259 4.58 -9.03 -18.61
CA PRO A 259 3.81 -10.18 -18.16
C PRO A 259 3.67 -11.29 -19.23
N THR A 260 3.98 -11.01 -20.50
CA THR A 260 4.03 -12.04 -21.57
C THR A 260 5.37 -12.77 -21.60
N ASN A 261 6.42 -12.20 -21.02
CA ASN A 261 7.74 -12.81 -20.89
C ASN A 261 8.28 -12.60 -19.46
N PRO A 262 7.74 -13.34 -18.48
CA PRO A 262 8.09 -13.20 -17.08
C PRO A 262 9.56 -13.57 -16.82
N GLY A 263 10.38 -12.55 -16.59
CA GLY A 263 11.80 -12.69 -16.26
C GLY A 263 12.32 -11.55 -15.39
N ASP A 264 11.81 -10.34 -15.61
CA ASP A 264 12.20 -9.14 -14.87
C ASP A 264 11.00 -8.47 -14.17
N TYR A 265 11.21 -7.96 -12.97
CA TYR A 265 10.27 -7.07 -12.27
C TYR A 265 10.69 -5.63 -12.48
N ASP A 266 9.71 -4.73 -12.64
CA ASP A 266 9.98 -3.31 -12.83
C ASP A 266 8.97 -2.46 -12.08
N GLY A 267 9.36 -1.22 -11.79
CA GLY A 267 8.55 -0.22 -11.11
C GLY A 267 8.39 -0.40 -9.61
N ALA A 268 7.52 0.43 -9.05
CA ALA A 268 7.15 0.41 -7.65
C ALA A 268 6.25 -0.80 -7.32
N VAL A 269 6.20 -1.16 -6.04
CA VAL A 269 5.26 -2.17 -5.54
C VAL A 269 3.83 -1.71 -5.84
N MET A 270 3.00 -2.65 -6.26
CA MET A 270 1.61 -2.38 -6.64
C MET A 270 0.70 -2.24 -5.42
N ASP A 271 1.13 -2.68 -4.24
CA ASP A 271 0.24 -2.79 -3.10
C ASP A 271 -0.14 -1.45 -2.47
N ILE A 272 -1.39 -1.37 -2.04
CA ILE A 272 -1.97 -0.16 -1.43
C ILE A 272 -2.35 -0.44 0.02
N CYS A 273 -3.14 -1.49 0.24
CA CYS A 273 -3.84 -1.73 1.48
C CYS A 273 -4.05 -3.23 1.72
N ALA A 274 -4.18 -3.61 2.98
CA ALA A 274 -4.47 -4.98 3.37
C ALA A 274 -5.67 -5.02 4.32
N TYR A 275 -6.60 -5.94 4.07
CA TYR A 275 -7.79 -6.14 4.89
C TYR A 275 -7.94 -7.59 5.29
N THR A 276 -8.42 -7.82 6.51
CA THR A 276 -8.78 -9.14 7.01
C THR A 276 -10.25 -9.15 7.40
N THR A 277 -10.94 -10.22 7.05
CA THR A 277 -12.35 -10.43 7.36
C THR A 277 -12.64 -11.92 7.56
N PHE A 278 -13.82 -12.25 8.06
CA PHE A 278 -14.28 -13.63 8.21
C PHE A 278 -15.48 -13.87 7.32
N LEU A 279 -15.40 -14.92 6.50
CA LEU A 279 -16.52 -15.42 5.71
C LEU A 279 -17.08 -16.67 6.37
N ARG A 280 -18.41 -16.71 6.50
CA ARG A 280 -19.09 -17.97 6.82
C ARG A 280 -19.08 -18.86 5.59
N VAL A 281 -18.61 -20.09 5.77
CA VAL A 281 -18.67 -21.13 4.75
C VAL A 281 -20.03 -21.82 4.85
N ASN A 282 -20.78 -21.84 3.75
CA ASN A 282 -22.10 -22.46 3.64
C ASN A 282 -22.02 -23.92 3.20
#